data_AF-A0A1Q3MM22-F1
#
_entry.id   AF-A0A1Q3MM22-F1
#
_cell.length_a   1.000
_cell.length_b   1.000
_cell.length_c   1.000
_cell.angle_alpha   90.00
_cell.angle_beta   90.00
_cell.angle_gamma   90.00
#
_symmetry.space_group_name_H-M   'P 1'
#
loop_
_entity.id
_entity.type
_entity.pdbx_description
1 polymer ?
#
loop_
_entity_poly.entity_id
_entity_poly.type
_entity_poly.pdbx_seq_one_letter_code
_entity_poly.pdbx_strand_id
1 'polypeptide(L)'
;MTIYAVSDRVGETSLWEDELARPLATWERLKEAEDAGHEIGNHTATHPRLGLMSFEDQLAELVRCREALAAQGFQPGSFCYPYGSLNGDSRRAVREAGYSVGMALGKRAVRPGDPIEALPRIVMAYGDGLPLLIYKLSIRPHLKK
;
A
#
# COMPACT_ATOMS: atom_id res chain seq x y z
N MET A 1 1.36 6.37 -12.18
CA MET A 1 1.73 5.38 -11.12
C MET A 1 0.69 5.46 -10.01
N THR A 2 0.70 4.57 -9.03
CA THR A 2 -0.22 4.67 -7.87
C THR A 2 0.53 5.17 -6.65
N ILE A 3 -0.03 6.16 -5.94
CA ILE A 3 0.44 6.68 -4.66
C ILE A 3 -0.55 6.24 -3.60
N TYR A 4 -0.10 5.51 -2.58
CA TYR A 4 -0.97 4.99 -1.53
C TYR A 4 -0.93 5.92 -0.31
N ALA A 5 -2.06 6.50 0.05
CA ALA A 5 -2.17 7.48 1.13
C ALA A 5 -2.63 6.84 2.45
N VAL A 6 -2.07 7.32 3.56
CA VAL A 6 -2.53 7.03 4.92
C VAL A 6 -3.43 8.18 5.35
N SER A 7 -4.76 8.01 5.27
CA SER A 7 -5.69 9.15 5.26
C SER A 7 -5.63 10.02 6.50
N ASP A 8 -5.41 9.44 7.69
CA ASP A 8 -5.39 10.21 8.95
C ASP A 8 -4.07 10.94 9.18
N ARG A 9 -3.11 10.82 8.25
CA ARG A 9 -1.78 11.41 8.36
C ARG A 9 -1.38 12.20 7.12
N VAL A 10 -2.32 12.46 6.21
CA VAL A 10 -2.07 13.31 5.04
C VAL A 10 -1.71 14.72 5.52
N GLY A 11 -0.58 15.24 5.02
CA GLY A 11 0.00 16.51 5.45
C GLY A 11 0.76 16.48 6.78
N GLU A 12 0.83 15.32 7.43
CA GLU A 12 1.62 15.11 8.66
C GLU A 12 2.98 14.45 8.36
N THR A 13 3.52 13.71 9.32
CA THR A 13 4.80 12.98 9.21
C THR A 13 4.55 11.49 9.38
N SER A 14 5.37 10.63 8.76
CA SER A 14 5.35 9.17 8.99
C SER A 14 5.81 8.79 10.40
N LEU A 15 4.95 9.02 11.39
CA LEU A 15 5.23 8.74 12.82
C LEU A 15 5.45 7.25 13.11
N TRP A 16 5.20 6.38 12.13
CA TRP A 16 5.47 4.95 12.19
C TRP A 16 6.91 4.58 11.79
N GLU A 17 7.75 5.59 11.56
CA GLU A 17 9.19 5.48 11.33
C GLU A 17 9.92 6.33 12.39
N ASP A 18 10.06 5.81 13.61
CA ASP A 18 10.53 6.56 14.80
C ASP A 18 11.68 7.55 14.53
N GLU A 19 12.81 7.09 13.98
CA GLU A 19 14.00 7.94 13.73
C GLU A 19 14.10 8.47 12.30
N LEU A 20 13.21 8.04 11.40
CA LEU A 20 13.28 8.33 9.96
C LEU A 20 12.04 9.05 9.43
N ALA A 21 11.20 9.56 10.34
CA ALA A 21 9.94 10.21 10.04
C ALA A 21 10.10 11.21 8.88
N ARG A 22 9.31 11.00 7.82
CA ARG A 22 9.31 11.80 6.60
C ARG A 22 8.00 12.58 6.49
N PRO A 23 8.03 13.78 5.91
CA PRO A 23 6.81 14.51 5.60
C PRO A 23 5.97 13.70 4.61
N LEU A 24 4.68 13.64 4.87
CA LEU A 24 3.68 13.04 3.99
C LEU A 24 3.09 14.12 3.09
N ALA A 25 2.66 13.73 1.89
CA ALA A 25 2.02 14.64 0.96
C ALA A 25 0.77 15.27 1.61
N THR A 26 0.50 16.54 1.33
CA THR A 26 -0.78 17.19 1.69
C THR A 26 -1.88 16.79 0.70
N TRP A 27 -3.13 17.10 1.01
CA TRP A 27 -4.26 16.86 0.12
C TRP A 27 -4.09 17.56 -1.24
N GLU A 28 -3.56 18.78 -1.24
CA GLU A 28 -3.27 19.54 -2.47
C GLU A 28 -2.23 18.82 -3.33
N ARG A 29 -1.16 18.29 -2.71
CA ARG A 29 -0.12 17.54 -3.42
C ARG A 29 -0.64 16.22 -3.97
N LEU A 30 -1.54 15.54 -3.26
CA LEU A 30 -2.21 14.34 -3.78
C LEU A 30 -3.12 14.68 -4.96
N LYS A 31 -3.81 15.82 -4.91
CA LYS A 31 -4.64 16.28 -6.03
C LYS A 31 -3.82 16.62 -7.27
N GLU A 32 -2.70 17.34 -7.10
CA GLU A 32 -1.74 17.59 -8.19
C GLU A 32 -1.22 16.29 -8.83
N ALA A 33 -0.97 15.26 -8.01
CA ALA A 33 -0.54 13.97 -8.50
C ALA A 33 -1.65 13.25 -9.31
N GLU A 34 -2.90 13.33 -8.84
CA GLU A 34 -4.06 12.80 -9.59
C GLU A 34 -4.23 13.51 -10.94
N ASP A 35 -4.16 14.84 -10.95
CA ASP A 35 -4.26 15.65 -12.17
C ASP A 35 -3.12 15.36 -13.15
N ALA A 36 -1.97 14.89 -12.66
CA ALA A 36 -0.85 14.38 -13.47
C ALA A 36 -1.04 12.91 -13.94
N GLY A 37 -2.21 12.31 -13.71
CA GLY A 37 -2.55 10.94 -14.14
C GLY A 37 -2.04 9.86 -13.20
N HIS A 38 -1.81 10.16 -11.92
CA HIS A 38 -1.52 9.14 -10.91
C HIS A 38 -2.80 8.71 -10.19
N GLU A 39 -2.87 7.44 -9.80
CA GLU A 39 -3.94 6.97 -8.93
C GLU A 39 -3.59 7.30 -7.47
N ILE A 40 -4.57 7.77 -6.70
CA ILE A 40 -4.47 7.87 -5.24
C ILE A 40 -5.15 6.64 -4.63
N GLY A 41 -4.34 5.68 -4.20
CA GLY A 41 -4.78 4.41 -3.61
C GLY A 41 -4.84 4.44 -2.09
N ASN A 42 -5.42 3.38 -1.51
CA ASN A 42 -5.60 3.25 -0.07
C ASN A 42 -4.39 2.58 0.63
N HIS A 43 -3.88 3.19 1.69
CA HIS A 43 -2.84 2.62 2.56
C HIS A 43 -3.25 2.51 4.02
N THR A 44 -4.54 2.25 4.29
CA THR A 44 -5.22 2.28 5.61
C THR A 44 -5.34 3.69 6.20
N ALA A 45 -6.13 3.84 7.26
CA ALA A 45 -6.33 5.13 7.88
C ALA A 45 -5.15 5.51 8.77
N THR A 46 -4.62 4.56 9.54
CA THR A 46 -3.61 4.79 10.59
C THR A 46 -2.29 4.05 10.40
N HIS A 47 -2.12 3.31 9.30
CA HIS A 47 -0.94 2.50 8.97
C HIS A 47 -0.63 1.34 9.97
N PRO A 48 -1.63 0.54 10.43
CA PRO A 48 -1.36 -0.55 11.35
C PRO A 48 -0.88 -1.82 10.64
N ARG A 49 -0.34 -2.76 11.42
CA ARG A 49 -0.03 -4.12 10.94
C ARG A 49 -1.31 -4.96 10.86
N LEU A 50 -2.01 -4.90 9.72
CA LEU A 50 -3.32 -5.55 9.54
C LEU A 50 -3.34 -7.04 9.89
N GLY A 51 -2.27 -7.79 9.62
CA GLY A 51 -2.20 -9.21 9.94
C GLY A 51 -2.27 -9.55 11.44
N LEU A 52 -2.19 -8.54 12.32
CA LEU A 52 -2.27 -8.66 13.78
C LEU A 52 -3.62 -8.19 14.35
N MET A 53 -4.55 -7.75 13.51
CA MET A 53 -5.83 -7.17 13.91
C MET A 53 -7.00 -8.14 13.66
N SER A 54 -8.14 -7.89 14.29
CA SER A 54 -9.39 -8.58 13.97
C SER A 54 -9.84 -8.26 12.54
N PHE A 55 -10.72 -9.08 11.96
CA PHE A 55 -11.27 -8.80 10.63
C PHE A 55 -12.02 -7.46 10.61
N GLU A 56 -12.81 -7.19 11.65
CA GLU A 56 -13.63 -5.99 11.80
C GLU A 56 -12.78 -4.73 11.86
N ASP A 57 -11.69 -4.75 12.63
CA ASP A 57 -10.78 -3.60 12.74
C ASP A 57 -10.02 -3.38 11.42
N GLN A 58 -9.64 -4.46 10.73
CA GLN A 58 -9.01 -4.36 9.41
C GLN A 58 -9.97 -3.71 8.40
N LEU A 59 -11.23 -4.16 8.34
CA LEU A 59 -12.22 -3.61 7.45
C LEU A 59 -12.50 -2.13 7.77
N ALA A 60 -12.59 -1.77 9.06
CA ALA A 60 -12.80 -0.40 9.51
C ALA A 60 -11.66 0.54 9.04
N GLU A 61 -10.41 0.11 9.15
CA GLU A 61 -9.25 0.86 8.64
C GLU A 61 -9.33 1.13 7.13
N LEU A 62 -9.72 0.12 6.36
CA LEU A 62 -9.84 0.21 4.91
C LEU A 62 -10.99 1.13 4.49
N VAL A 63 -12.17 0.97 5.10
CA VAL A 63 -13.36 1.77 4.81
C VAL A 63 -13.16 3.22 5.21
N ARG A 64 -12.64 3.47 6.41
CA ARG A 64 -12.36 4.83 6.89
C ARG A 64 -11.44 5.59 5.96
N CYS A 65 -10.36 4.96 5.52
CA CYS A 65 -9.46 5.59 4.55
C CYS A 65 -10.12 5.79 3.19
N ARG A 66 -10.95 4.84 2.72
CA ARG A 66 -11.74 5.00 1.49
C ARG A 66 -12.66 6.22 1.54
N GLU A 67 -13.38 6.39 2.63
CA GLU A 67 -14.32 7.49 2.84
C GLU A 67 -13.59 8.83 2.89
N ALA A 68 -12.47 8.90 3.60
CA ALA A 68 -11.63 10.10 3.66
C ALA A 68 -11.09 10.49 2.27
N LEU A 69 -10.61 9.52 1.49
CA LEU A 69 -10.17 9.75 0.11
C LEU A 69 -11.33 10.21 -0.79
N ALA A 70 -12.50 9.58 -0.67
CA ALA A 70 -13.69 9.94 -1.44
C ALA A 70 -14.19 11.36 -1.11
N ALA A 71 -14.11 11.77 0.16
CA ALA A 71 -14.45 13.13 0.58
C ALA A 71 -13.54 14.21 -0.06
N GLN A 72 -12.34 13.83 -0.49
CA GLN A 72 -11.40 14.69 -1.21
C GLN A 72 -11.54 14.59 -2.74
N GLY A 73 -12.51 13.79 -3.22
CA GLY A 73 -12.80 13.60 -4.64
C GLY A 73 -12.05 12.44 -5.30
N PHE A 74 -11.23 11.69 -4.57
CA PHE A 74 -10.49 10.54 -5.11
C PHE A 74 -11.36 9.29 -5.20
N GLN A 75 -11.05 8.41 -6.14
CA GLN A 75 -11.69 7.10 -6.31
C GLN A 75 -10.65 5.97 -6.24
N PRO A 76 -10.23 5.53 -5.04
CA PRO A 76 -9.17 4.54 -4.91
C PRO A 76 -9.63 3.18 -5.45
N GLY A 77 -8.98 2.68 -6.52
CA GLY A 77 -9.27 1.39 -7.13
C GLY A 77 -8.42 0.24 -6.56
N SER A 78 -7.29 0.59 -5.96
CA SER A 78 -6.29 -0.33 -5.42
C SER A 78 -5.94 -0.07 -3.95
N PHE A 79 -5.43 -1.11 -3.31
CA PHE A 79 -5.02 -1.12 -1.91
C PHE A 79 -3.57 -1.58 -1.75
N CYS A 80 -2.86 -1.08 -0.75
CA CYS A 80 -1.52 -1.55 -0.39
C CYS A 80 -1.42 -1.87 1.11
N TYR A 81 -0.91 -3.05 1.47
CA TYR A 81 -0.76 -3.47 2.87
C TYR A 81 0.40 -2.74 3.57
N PRO A 82 0.17 -2.05 4.71
CA PRO A 82 1.25 -1.56 5.55
C PRO A 82 2.20 -2.69 5.95
N TYR A 83 3.51 -2.46 5.81
CA TYR A 83 4.56 -3.45 6.09
C TYR A 83 4.45 -4.79 5.34
N GLY A 84 3.55 -4.93 4.36
CA GLY A 84 3.18 -6.24 3.82
C GLY A 84 2.58 -7.19 4.85
N SER A 85 2.04 -6.68 5.96
CA SER A 85 1.42 -7.47 7.01
C SER A 85 0.00 -7.85 6.59
N LEU A 86 -0.24 -9.15 6.41
CA LEU A 86 -1.56 -9.68 6.05
C LEU A 86 -1.77 -11.10 6.60
N ASN A 87 -3.03 -11.47 6.78
CA ASN A 87 -3.49 -12.82 7.10
C ASN A 87 -4.67 -13.22 6.18
N GLY A 88 -5.42 -14.28 6.53
CA GLY A 88 -6.59 -14.71 5.77
C GLY A 88 -7.67 -13.62 5.69
N ASP A 89 -7.95 -12.98 6.83
CA ASP A 89 -8.94 -11.92 6.97
C ASP A 89 -8.54 -10.65 6.23
N SER A 90 -7.26 -10.34 6.14
CA SER A 90 -6.78 -9.15 5.41
C SER A 90 -7.12 -9.19 3.92
N ARG A 91 -7.13 -10.37 3.30
CA ARG A 91 -7.54 -10.51 1.90
C ARG A 91 -9.06 -10.37 1.76
N ARG A 92 -9.80 -10.94 2.71
CA ARG A 92 -11.26 -10.79 2.78
C ARG A 92 -11.65 -9.32 2.95
N ALA A 93 -11.00 -8.59 3.85
CA ALA A 93 -11.25 -7.18 4.10
C ALA A 93 -11.02 -6.31 2.86
N VAL A 94 -9.96 -6.57 2.07
CA VAL A 94 -9.71 -5.88 0.80
C VAL A 94 -10.88 -6.05 -0.19
N ARG A 95 -11.41 -7.28 -0.31
CA ARG A 95 -12.57 -7.56 -1.18
C ARG A 95 -13.84 -6.88 -0.68
N GLU A 96 -14.12 -7.00 0.62
CA GLU A 96 -15.34 -6.43 1.22
C GLU A 96 -15.31 -4.90 1.24
N ALA A 97 -14.12 -4.30 1.36
CA ALA A 97 -13.93 -2.86 1.19
C ALA A 97 -14.03 -2.41 -0.28
N GLY A 98 -14.20 -3.33 -1.23
CA GLY A 98 -14.50 -3.05 -2.65
C GLY A 98 -13.29 -2.72 -3.51
N TYR A 99 -12.07 -3.10 -3.11
CA TYR A 99 -10.88 -2.90 -3.94
C TYR A 99 -10.74 -3.98 -5.01
N SER A 100 -10.29 -3.57 -6.19
CA SER A 100 -10.10 -4.46 -7.34
C SER A 100 -8.79 -5.27 -7.26
N VAL A 101 -7.80 -4.73 -6.57
CA VAL A 101 -6.47 -5.30 -6.42
C VAL A 101 -5.85 -4.84 -5.10
N GLY A 102 -5.10 -5.73 -4.45
CA GLY A 102 -4.32 -5.42 -3.26
C GLY A 102 -2.85 -5.78 -3.45
N MET A 103 -1.96 -4.92 -2.97
CA MET A 103 -0.52 -5.05 -3.15
C MET A 103 0.19 -5.36 -1.83
N ALA A 104 0.84 -6.52 -1.76
CA ALA A 104 1.62 -7.00 -0.62
C ALA A 104 3.13 -6.92 -0.89
N LEU A 105 3.94 -7.12 0.15
CA LEU A 105 5.39 -7.26 -0.04
C LEU A 105 5.74 -8.66 -0.52
N GLY A 106 6.61 -8.74 -1.53
CA GLY A 106 7.13 -9.98 -2.06
C GLY A 106 8.59 -9.86 -2.50
N LYS A 107 9.25 -11.00 -2.68
CA LYS A 107 10.63 -11.08 -3.23
C LYS A 107 10.63 -11.59 -4.67
N ARG A 108 9.49 -11.49 -5.37
CA ARG A 108 9.28 -11.99 -6.75
C ARG A 108 8.25 -11.15 -7.48
N ALA A 109 8.24 -11.28 -8.81
CA ALA A 109 7.16 -10.77 -9.65
C ALA A 109 5.85 -11.56 -9.49
N VAL A 110 4.76 -10.94 -9.92
CA VAL A 110 3.43 -11.53 -10.03
C VAL A 110 3.46 -12.71 -11.01
N ARG A 111 2.67 -13.74 -10.72
CA ARG A 111 2.48 -14.94 -11.55
C ARG A 111 0.98 -15.20 -11.76
N PRO A 112 0.60 -15.89 -12.85
CA PRO A 112 -0.75 -16.40 -13.00
C PRO A 112 -1.16 -17.24 -11.77
N GLY A 113 -2.36 -16.99 -11.24
CA GLY A 113 -2.89 -17.66 -10.05
C GLY A 113 -2.53 -17.01 -8.72
N ASP A 114 -1.73 -15.94 -8.69
CA ASP A 114 -1.57 -15.14 -7.48
C ASP A 114 -2.91 -14.53 -7.04
N PRO A 115 -3.20 -14.45 -5.72
CA PRO A 115 -4.42 -13.82 -5.23
C PRO A 115 -4.40 -12.33 -5.56
N ILE A 116 -5.41 -11.86 -6.29
CA ILE A 116 -5.49 -10.46 -6.76
C ILE A 116 -5.54 -9.48 -5.58
N GLU A 117 -6.04 -9.93 -4.43
CA GLU A 117 -6.09 -9.17 -3.19
C GLU A 117 -4.72 -8.98 -2.55
N ALA A 118 -3.69 -9.74 -2.96
CA ALA A 118 -2.37 -9.72 -2.34
C ALA A 118 -1.24 -10.00 -3.35
N LEU A 119 -1.22 -9.24 -4.45
CA LEU A 119 -0.16 -9.33 -5.44
C LEU A 119 1.20 -8.93 -4.86
N PRO A 120 2.27 -9.70 -5.09
CA PRO A 120 3.59 -9.38 -4.57
C PRO A 120 4.21 -8.16 -5.28
N ARG A 121 4.81 -7.25 -4.51
CA ARG A 121 5.67 -6.18 -5.00
C ARG A 121 7.09 -6.31 -4.48
N ILE A 122 8.05 -5.97 -5.33
CA ILE A 122 9.45 -5.87 -4.97
C ILE A 122 9.71 -4.49 -4.38
N VAL A 123 10.21 -4.45 -3.14
CA VAL A 123 10.55 -3.18 -2.47
C VAL A 123 11.81 -2.58 -3.08
N MET A 124 11.71 -1.29 -3.41
CA MET A 124 12.85 -0.43 -3.73
C MET A 124 12.95 0.65 -2.65
N ALA A 125 14.05 0.63 -1.91
CA ALA A 125 14.41 1.66 -0.94
C ALA A 125 15.22 2.77 -1.64
N TYR A 126 15.31 3.94 -1.02
CA TYR A 126 16.01 5.10 -1.57
C TYR A 126 17.46 4.82 -1.99
N GLY A 127 18.17 3.95 -1.26
CA GLY A 127 19.55 3.57 -1.59
C GLY A 127 19.70 2.49 -2.66
N ASP A 128 18.61 1.93 -3.18
CA ASP A 128 18.67 0.89 -4.20
C ASP A 128 18.92 1.47 -5.59
N GLY A 129 20.19 1.52 -5.99
CA GLY A 129 20.59 1.85 -7.36
C GLY A 129 20.33 0.72 -8.36
N LEU A 130 20.68 0.97 -9.62
CA LEU A 130 20.51 0.03 -10.73
C LEU A 130 21.06 -1.39 -10.44
N PRO A 131 22.23 -1.58 -9.79
CA PRO A 131 22.71 -2.92 -9.47
C PRO A 131 21.77 -3.71 -8.56
N LEU A 132 21.18 -3.06 -7.54
CA LEU A 132 20.24 -3.70 -6.62
C LEU A 132 18.87 -3.94 -7.26
N LEU A 133 18.44 -3.06 -8.17
CA LEU A 133 17.26 -3.31 -9.00
C LEU A 133 17.44 -4.59 -9.83
N ILE A 134 18.55 -4.73 -10.56
CA ILE A 134 18.86 -5.91 -11.38
C ILE A 134 18.92 -7.17 -10.50
N TYR A 135 19.60 -7.09 -9.35
CA TYR A 135 19.64 -8.20 -8.40
C TYR A 135 18.24 -8.62 -7.95
N LYS A 136 17.38 -7.66 -7.57
CA LYS A 136 16.02 -7.95 -7.08
C LYS A 136 15.07 -8.48 -8.15
N LEU A 137 15.27 -8.11 -9.42
CA LEU A 137 14.46 -8.58 -10.54
C LEU A 137 14.93 -9.93 -11.09
N SER A 138 16.24 -10.14 -11.23
CA SER A 138 16.79 -11.25 -12.01
C SER A 138 17.41 -12.36 -11.16
N ILE A 139 17.95 -12.03 -9.98
CA ILE A 139 18.71 -12.99 -9.17
C ILE A 139 17.91 -13.42 -7.94
N ARG A 140 17.51 -12.45 -7.11
CA ARG A 140 16.83 -12.68 -5.82
C ARG A 140 15.58 -13.58 -5.91
N PRO A 141 14.71 -13.48 -6.94
CA PRO A 141 13.53 -14.34 -7.01
C PRO A 141 13.84 -15.82 -7.23
N HIS A 142 15.05 -16.14 -7.70
CA HIS A 142 15.51 -17.50 -7.99
C HIS A 142 16.36 -18.10 -6.87
N LEU A 143 16.77 -17.29 -5.87
CA LEU A 143 17.44 -17.79 -4.68
C LEU A 143 16.41 -18.55 -3.83
N LYS A 144 16.69 -19.83 -3.56
CA LYS A 144 15.91 -20.60 -2.58
C LYS A 144 16.04 -19.93 -1.21
N LYS A 145 14.93 -19.85 -0.47
CA LYS A 145 14.95 -19.46 0.95
C LYS A 145 15.64 -20.54 1.78
#